data_AF-A0A6P0VGW1-F1
#
_entry.id   AF-A0A6P0VGW1-F1
#
_cell.length_a   1.000
_cell.length_b   1.000
_cell.length_c   1.000
_cell.angle_alpha   90.00
_cell.angle_beta   90.00
_cell.angle_gamma   90.00
#
_symmetry.space_group_name_H-M   'P 1'
#
loop_
_entity.id
_entity.type
_entity.pdbx_description
1 polymer ?
#
loop_
_entity_poly.entity_id
_entity_poly.type
_entity_poly.pdbx_seq_one_letter_code
_entity_poly.pdbx_strand_id
1 'polypeptide(L)'
;MQIMGVAWRGKVEPVIHQPDPKITWPLPKHLQGYAISGISDQRDTKLITKLLRYVHKLDDSISHPSLAIDLDKEKLVELIQQGQADFNQENFAQALVAFQKVVELNPSSVVANKHLNWLYWQQGDMQQSIKYHQLAQSGTEVFQRRQKAEGRGQKVLTPNLALIDENFNEFQQLLSAVRPYTMLSEDRLFSLYSRAKQICLDDIPGNFVECGTWRGGSAALLAFVSKHYSLRPRLLYAFDTFAGMPEPRDMDKHQGIPANDTGLGVGTLKAPILEGLAQICQALDVRDIVVPVQGLFAQTLPQYQSRISNIALLHADGDWYESTMDILNNLFEQVVNDGVIQIDDYGFWEGCRQAIHEFERSKGLSFALRIIDDTGVWFRKEGTTYSDCNHWRNLWYLAQAAEKMGNLELSQQAAHATLKLVPRLAAAEEMLTRQQWQEDFTEQLKLRKINLIIFPDWSQPEESLLNDLSRVMRGILTHPEIGNLTLLIETSNISEEEADMVISTVVMNLLYEADLEITAEPEISLLRNLSKWQWEDLCQQITSRITMNHENTAAIITAGVADLPAQKIGS
;
A
#
# COMPACT_ATOMS: atom_id res chain seq x y z
N MET A 1 0.55 35.16 30.83
CA MET A 1 1.66 35.35 31.80
C MET A 1 2.96 35.29 30.99
N GLN A 2 3.73 36.37 30.94
CA GLN A 2 4.98 36.45 30.17
C GLN A 2 6.06 35.62 30.88
N ILE A 3 6.77 34.75 30.14
CA ILE A 3 8.02 34.15 30.63
C ILE A 3 9.15 35.12 30.29
N MET A 4 9.80 35.63 31.33
CA MET A 4 11.02 36.42 31.24
C MET A 4 12.18 35.46 30.99
N GLY A 5 12.66 35.39 29.74
CA GLY A 5 13.90 34.68 29.41
C GLY A 5 15.10 35.54 29.77
N VAL A 6 15.85 35.18 30.80
CA VAL A 6 17.16 35.81 31.07
C VAL A 6 18.19 35.05 30.24
N ALA A 7 18.62 35.63 29.12
CA ALA A 7 19.80 35.16 28.41
C ALA A 7 21.04 35.82 29.02
N TRP A 8 22.05 35.02 29.38
CA TRP A 8 23.35 35.51 29.80
C TRP A 8 24.38 35.27 28.70
N ARG A 9 25.23 36.26 28.42
CA ARG A 9 26.37 36.18 27.49
C ARG A 9 27.67 36.33 28.27
N GLY A 10 28.41 35.23 28.41
CA GLY A 10 29.74 35.15 29.00
C GLY A 10 30.19 33.69 29.12
N LYS A 11 31.51 33.42 29.14
CA LYS A 11 32.05 32.09 29.50
C LYS A 11 31.83 31.88 31.00
N VAL A 12 30.73 31.23 31.36
CA VAL A 12 30.47 30.78 32.73
C VAL A 12 30.61 29.27 32.74
N GLU A 13 31.57 28.76 33.51
CA GLU A 13 31.59 27.34 33.85
C GLU A 13 30.51 27.09 34.90
N PRO A 14 29.56 26.16 34.67
CA PRO A 14 28.52 25.87 35.64
C PRO A 14 29.16 25.32 36.92
N VAL A 15 29.07 26.08 38.00
CA VAL A 15 29.46 25.59 39.32
C VAL A 15 28.45 24.50 39.69
N ILE A 16 28.94 23.28 39.90
CA ILE A 16 28.12 22.15 40.32
C ILE A 16 27.46 22.53 41.65
N HIS A 17 26.15 22.77 41.63
CA HIS A 17 25.40 22.97 42.85
C HIS A 17 25.37 21.64 43.62
N GLN A 18 26.06 21.58 44.76
CA GLN A 18 25.79 20.55 45.76
C GLN A 18 24.59 20.98 46.58
N PRO A 19 23.43 20.30 46.51
CA PRO A 19 22.29 20.64 47.36
C PRO A 19 22.67 20.38 48.83
N ASP A 20 22.24 21.27 49.73
CA ASP A 20 22.45 21.10 51.16
C ASP A 20 21.74 19.81 51.61
N PRO A 21 22.46 18.76 52.04
CA PRO A 21 21.88 17.46 52.36
C PRO A 21 20.98 17.50 53.60
N LYS A 22 20.97 18.61 54.37
CA LYS A 22 20.08 18.80 55.52
C LYS A 22 18.70 19.34 55.12
N ILE A 23 18.51 19.77 53.87
CA ILE A 23 17.25 20.31 53.39
C ILE A 23 16.68 19.37 52.32
N THR A 24 15.60 18.68 52.67
CA THR A 24 14.84 17.89 51.69
C THR A 24 14.08 18.85 50.78
N TRP A 25 14.51 18.96 49.53
CA TRP A 25 13.82 19.76 48.50
C TRP A 25 12.81 18.88 47.76
N PRO A 26 11.49 18.99 48.02
CA PRO A 26 10.50 18.32 47.20
C PRO A 26 10.32 19.05 45.86
N LEU A 27 10.17 18.28 44.78
CA LEU A 27 9.85 18.84 43.47
C LEU A 27 8.48 19.55 43.55
N PRO A 28 8.38 20.85 43.18
CA PRO A 28 7.11 21.56 43.19
C PRO A 28 6.06 20.81 42.35
N LYS A 29 4.81 20.74 42.84
CA LYS A 29 3.74 19.95 42.20
C LYS A 29 3.53 20.27 40.72
N HIS A 30 3.76 21.51 40.31
CA HIS A 30 3.61 21.92 38.91
C HIS A 30 4.74 21.43 37.98
N LEU A 31 5.80 20.85 38.53
CA LEU A 31 6.90 20.23 37.77
C LEU A 31 6.85 18.69 37.79
N GLN A 32 5.94 18.08 38.57
CA GLN A 32 5.70 16.63 38.58
C GLN A 32 4.97 16.23 37.29
N GLY A 33 5.73 15.97 36.22
CA GLY A 33 5.21 15.57 34.91
C GLY A 33 6.13 15.87 33.73
N TYR A 34 7.15 16.72 33.94
CA TYR A 34 8.16 17.03 32.93
C TYR A 34 9.33 16.03 32.98
N ALA A 35 9.88 15.70 31.82
CA ALA A 35 11.03 14.80 31.70
C ALA A 35 12.29 15.47 32.27
N ILE A 36 13.01 14.75 33.14
CA ILE A 36 14.27 15.18 33.74
C ILE A 36 15.40 14.44 33.02
N SER A 37 16.33 15.17 32.41
CA SER A 37 17.48 14.58 31.71
C SER A 37 18.38 13.82 32.68
N GLY A 38 18.76 12.58 32.35
CA GLY A 38 19.73 11.78 33.10
C GLY A 38 19.18 10.72 34.05
N ILE A 39 17.86 10.56 34.17
CA ILE A 39 17.24 9.44 34.88
C ILE A 39 16.60 8.51 33.83
N SER A 40 17.09 7.26 33.74
CA SER A 40 16.51 6.26 32.86
C SER A 40 15.09 5.93 33.32
N ASP A 41 14.15 6.12 32.42
CA ASP A 41 12.75 5.99 32.71
C ASP A 41 12.33 4.53 32.57
N GLN A 42 11.92 3.89 33.68
CA GLN A 42 11.33 2.54 33.68
C GLN A 42 9.96 2.45 32.96
N ARG A 43 9.63 3.43 32.12
CA ARG A 43 8.39 3.50 31.34
C ARG A 43 8.46 2.73 30.01
N ASP A 44 9.65 2.41 29.49
CA ASP A 44 9.81 1.72 28.19
C ASP A 44 9.68 0.19 28.24
N THR A 45 9.83 -0.46 29.39
CA THR A 45 9.60 -1.90 29.50
C THR A 45 8.12 -2.25 29.35
N LYS A 46 7.18 -1.36 29.72
CA LYS A 46 5.75 -1.69 29.66
C LYS A 46 5.19 -1.83 28.24
N LEU A 47 5.73 -1.12 27.23
CA LEU A 47 5.28 -1.21 25.85
C LEU A 47 5.87 -2.43 25.14
N ILE A 48 7.17 -2.68 25.31
CA ILE A 48 7.87 -3.86 24.79
C ILE A 48 7.32 -5.13 25.42
N THR A 49 7.10 -5.16 26.75
CA THR A 49 6.43 -6.29 27.41
C THR A 49 4.93 -6.38 27.05
N LYS A 50 4.28 -5.28 26.60
CA LYS A 50 2.91 -5.32 26.03
C LYS A 50 2.89 -5.96 24.65
N LEU A 51 3.86 -5.64 23.80
CA LEU A 51 4.04 -6.20 22.46
C LEU A 51 4.45 -7.68 22.52
N LEU A 52 5.37 -8.05 23.42
CA LEU A 52 5.71 -9.45 23.73
C LEU A 52 4.51 -10.23 24.28
N ARG A 53 3.68 -9.59 25.14
CA ARG A 53 2.40 -10.16 25.57
C ARG A 53 1.37 -10.25 24.44
N TYR A 54 1.45 -9.38 23.44
CA TYR A 54 0.57 -9.40 22.26
C TYR A 54 0.85 -10.61 21.37
N VAL A 55 2.13 -10.98 21.23
CA VAL A 55 2.58 -12.20 20.55
C VAL A 55 2.14 -13.48 21.28
N HIS A 56 1.99 -13.43 22.61
CA HIS A 56 1.55 -14.57 23.43
C HIS A 56 0.04 -14.66 23.70
N LYS A 57 -0.75 -13.61 23.43
CA LYS A 57 -2.20 -13.52 23.77
C LYS A 57 -3.12 -13.59 22.54
N LEU A 58 -3.01 -14.65 21.75
CA LEU A 58 -4.06 -15.05 20.80
C LEU A 58 -5.04 -16.07 21.43
N ASP A 59 -5.33 -15.93 22.73
CA ASP A 59 -6.36 -16.69 23.45
C ASP A 59 -7.08 -15.77 24.46
N ASP A 60 -8.42 -15.74 24.34
CA ASP A 60 -9.50 -15.17 25.17
C ASP A 60 -9.66 -13.64 25.51
N SER A 61 -10.63 -13.04 24.80
CA SER A 61 -11.92 -12.36 25.19
C SER A 61 -12.10 -11.23 26.27
N ILE A 62 -12.78 -10.14 25.83
CA ILE A 62 -13.89 -9.31 26.43
C ILE A 62 -13.69 -7.99 27.28
N SER A 63 -14.35 -6.91 26.76
CA SER A 63 -15.17 -5.76 27.32
C SER A 63 -14.62 -4.48 28.02
N HIS A 64 -15.39 -3.39 27.78
CA HIS A 64 -15.27 -1.95 28.10
C HIS A 64 -16.03 -1.47 29.36
N PRO A 65 -15.78 -0.23 29.84
CA PRO A 65 -16.87 0.76 29.99
C PRO A 65 -16.51 2.24 29.66
N SER A 66 -17.56 3.04 29.47
CA SER A 66 -17.70 4.44 29.01
C SER A 66 -17.49 5.53 30.08
N LEU A 67 -17.27 6.81 29.69
CA LEU A 67 -17.82 8.00 30.39
C LEU A 67 -17.66 9.34 29.62
N ALA A 68 -18.78 10.07 29.49
CA ALA A 68 -18.96 11.36 28.79
C ALA A 68 -18.37 12.61 29.49
N ILE A 69 -18.36 13.79 28.81
CA ILE A 69 -18.77 15.15 29.30
C ILE A 69 -18.77 16.27 28.20
N ASP A 70 -19.77 17.15 28.33
CA ASP A 70 -20.13 18.52 27.88
C ASP A 70 -19.67 19.26 26.60
N LEU A 71 -20.69 19.69 25.85
CA LEU A 71 -20.77 20.93 25.05
C LEU A 71 -22.26 21.24 24.82
N ASP A 72 -22.76 22.35 25.36
CA ASP A 72 -24.07 23.02 25.18
C ASP A 72 -25.18 22.25 24.41
N LYS A 73 -25.58 21.08 24.92
CA LYS A 73 -26.44 20.11 24.21
C LYS A 73 -27.88 20.57 24.06
N GLU A 74 -28.41 21.29 25.04
CA GLU A 74 -29.84 21.66 25.06
C GLU A 74 -30.19 22.57 23.88
N LYS A 75 -29.34 23.56 23.59
CA LYS A 75 -29.54 24.47 22.45
C LYS A 75 -29.38 23.79 21.09
N LEU A 76 -28.48 22.81 20.99
CA LEU A 76 -28.31 22.01 19.78
C LEU A 76 -29.53 21.11 19.54
N VAL A 77 -30.04 20.48 20.61
CA VAL A 77 -31.24 19.63 20.54
C VAL A 77 -32.47 20.46 20.15
N GLU A 78 -32.63 21.65 20.72
CA GLU A 78 -33.72 22.57 20.37
C GLU A 78 -33.68 22.99 18.89
N LEU A 79 -32.50 23.35 18.37
CA LEU A 79 -32.32 23.71 16.96
C LEU A 79 -32.57 22.54 16.00
N ILE A 80 -32.17 21.32 16.38
CA ILE A 80 -32.45 20.11 15.60
C ILE A 80 -33.96 19.81 15.59
N GLN A 81 -34.61 19.88 16.75
CA GLN A 81 -36.05 19.65 16.87
C GLN A 81 -36.84 20.69 16.08
N GLN A 82 -36.45 21.97 16.16
CA GLN A 82 -37.06 23.04 15.36
C GLN A 82 -36.87 22.80 13.86
N GLY A 83 -35.65 22.50 13.41
CA GLY A 83 -35.37 22.22 12.00
C GLY A 83 -36.14 21.02 11.47
N GLN A 84 -36.32 19.97 12.28
CA GLN A 84 -37.12 18.80 11.93
C GLN A 84 -38.62 19.09 11.92
N ALA A 85 -39.12 19.89 12.88
CA ALA A 85 -40.51 20.33 12.89
C ALA A 85 -40.82 21.18 11.64
N ASP A 86 -39.95 22.12 11.29
CA ASP A 86 -40.08 22.95 10.09
C ASP A 86 -39.99 22.12 8.81
N PHE A 87 -39.09 21.12 8.78
CA PHE A 87 -38.97 20.19 7.65
C PHE A 87 -40.24 19.36 7.45
N ASN A 88 -40.82 18.84 8.53
CA ASN A 88 -42.05 18.04 8.50
C ASN A 88 -43.30 18.86 8.16
N GLN A 89 -43.27 20.17 8.42
CA GLN A 89 -44.32 21.13 8.05
C GLN A 89 -44.07 21.76 6.66
N GLU A 90 -43.10 21.25 5.89
CA GLU A 90 -42.71 21.76 4.56
C GLU A 90 -42.22 23.23 4.56
N ASN A 91 -41.85 23.78 5.72
CA ASN A 91 -41.26 25.10 5.88
C ASN A 91 -39.76 25.07 5.56
N PHE A 92 -39.40 24.65 4.34
CA PHE A 92 -38.03 24.32 3.94
C PHE A 92 -37.01 25.46 4.12
N ALA A 93 -37.43 26.72 3.95
CA ALA A 93 -36.55 27.87 4.16
C ALA A 93 -36.16 28.04 5.65
N GLN A 94 -37.09 27.78 6.57
CA GLN A 94 -36.82 27.86 8.01
C GLN A 94 -36.03 26.63 8.48
N ALA A 95 -36.36 25.44 7.95
CA ALA A 95 -35.59 24.22 8.16
C ALA A 95 -34.13 24.39 7.71
N LEU A 96 -33.90 25.00 6.55
CA LEU A 96 -32.55 25.28 6.03
C LEU A 96 -31.74 26.15 7.00
N VAL A 97 -32.31 27.27 7.47
CA VAL A 97 -31.66 28.17 8.42
C VAL A 97 -31.38 27.47 9.76
N ALA A 98 -32.32 26.66 10.24
CA ALA A 98 -32.16 25.89 11.47
C ALA A 98 -31.00 24.89 11.35
N PHE A 99 -30.96 24.10 10.27
CA PHE A 99 -29.88 23.12 10.06
C PHE A 99 -28.53 23.77 9.76
N GLN A 100 -28.49 24.92 9.09
CA GLN A 100 -27.25 25.71 8.93
C GLN A 100 -26.70 26.14 10.29
N LYS A 101 -27.53 26.66 11.20
CA LYS A 101 -27.12 26.99 12.57
C LYS A 101 -26.67 25.76 13.36
N VAL A 102 -27.30 24.60 13.14
CA VAL A 102 -26.84 23.33 13.74
C VAL A 102 -25.45 22.95 13.23
N VAL A 103 -25.15 23.15 11.94
CA VAL A 103 -23.83 22.88 11.36
C VAL A 103 -22.78 23.92 11.77
N GLU A 104 -23.16 25.18 11.98
CA GLU A 104 -22.29 26.20 12.56
C GLU A 104 -21.85 25.82 13.99
N LEU A 105 -22.76 25.28 14.80
CA LEU A 105 -22.50 24.87 16.18
C LEU A 105 -21.88 23.46 16.28
N ASN A 106 -22.25 22.56 15.36
CA ASN A 106 -21.75 21.20 15.27
C ASN A 106 -21.61 20.77 13.80
N PRO A 107 -20.45 21.06 13.17
CA PRO A 107 -20.21 20.70 11.77
C PRO A 107 -20.32 19.21 11.47
N SER A 108 -20.18 18.36 12.50
CA SER A 108 -20.30 16.91 12.41
C SER A 108 -21.72 16.36 12.63
N SER A 109 -22.73 17.23 12.75
CA SER A 109 -24.12 16.82 12.97
C SER A 109 -24.66 16.05 11.75
N VAL A 110 -24.69 14.73 11.86
CA VAL A 110 -25.20 13.84 10.81
C VAL A 110 -26.64 14.17 10.44
N VAL A 111 -27.47 14.50 11.43
CA VAL A 111 -28.89 14.87 11.22
C VAL A 111 -28.97 16.14 10.37
N ALA A 112 -28.26 17.20 10.74
CA ALA A 112 -28.30 18.45 10.01
C ALA A 112 -27.68 18.34 8.61
N ASN A 113 -26.55 17.64 8.48
CA ASN A 113 -25.89 17.43 7.19
C ASN A 113 -26.76 16.59 6.22
N LYS A 114 -27.53 15.61 6.72
CA LYS A 114 -28.50 14.86 5.89
C LYS A 114 -29.64 15.75 5.39
N HIS A 115 -30.22 16.56 6.27
CA HIS A 115 -31.31 17.45 5.87
C HIS A 115 -30.81 18.58 4.96
N LEU A 116 -29.60 19.12 5.17
CA LEU A 116 -28.98 20.10 4.28
C LEU A 116 -28.67 19.52 2.90
N ASN A 117 -28.15 18.29 2.83
CA ASN A 117 -27.97 17.59 1.56
C ASN A 117 -29.28 17.58 0.74
N TRP A 118 -30.39 17.17 1.38
CA TRP A 118 -31.68 17.09 0.72
C TRP A 118 -32.23 18.47 0.34
N LEU A 119 -32.14 19.45 1.24
CA LEU A 119 -32.66 20.81 1.02
C LEU A 119 -31.93 21.51 -0.13
N TYR A 120 -30.60 21.38 -0.22
CA TYR A 120 -29.82 21.93 -1.32
C TYR A 120 -30.03 21.17 -2.64
N TRP A 121 -30.27 19.86 -2.57
CA TRP A 121 -30.66 19.07 -3.74
C TRP A 121 -31.97 19.57 -4.34
N GLN A 122 -32.99 19.81 -3.51
CA GLN A 122 -34.28 20.36 -3.94
C GLN A 122 -34.16 21.77 -4.55
N GLN A 123 -33.17 22.55 -4.13
CA GLN A 123 -32.91 23.89 -4.67
C GLN A 123 -32.07 23.86 -5.96
N GLY A 124 -31.60 22.69 -6.39
CA GLY A 124 -30.70 22.55 -7.54
C GLY A 124 -29.25 22.98 -7.25
N ASP A 125 -28.90 23.27 -6.00
CA ASP A 125 -27.54 23.60 -5.57
C ASP A 125 -26.77 22.30 -5.31
N MET A 126 -26.35 21.67 -6.40
CA MET A 126 -25.68 20.38 -6.40
C MET A 126 -24.34 20.43 -5.63
N GLN A 127 -23.64 21.56 -5.66
CA GLN A 127 -22.37 21.74 -4.94
C GLN A 127 -22.56 21.69 -3.42
N GLN A 128 -23.54 22.43 -2.88
CA GLN A 128 -23.82 22.35 -1.45
C GLN A 128 -24.41 20.99 -1.07
N SER A 129 -25.25 20.38 -1.92
CA SER A 129 -25.81 19.06 -1.65
C SER A 129 -24.73 17.97 -1.48
N ILE A 130 -23.75 17.94 -2.39
CA ILE A 130 -22.61 17.00 -2.35
C ILE A 130 -21.74 17.25 -1.11
N LYS A 131 -21.44 18.51 -0.80
CA LYS A 131 -20.70 18.90 0.40
C LYS A 131 -21.37 18.33 1.67
N TYR A 132 -22.67 18.55 1.84
CA TYR A 132 -23.37 18.08 3.04
C TYR A 132 -23.60 16.56 3.04
N HIS A 133 -23.64 15.91 1.88
CA HIS A 133 -23.61 14.45 1.77
C HIS A 133 -22.35 13.86 2.40
N GLN A 134 -21.19 14.40 2.01
CA GLN A 134 -19.89 13.95 2.48
C GLN A 134 -19.68 14.27 3.96
N LEU A 135 -20.22 15.41 4.44
CA LEU A 135 -20.20 15.76 5.87
C LEU A 135 -21.11 14.87 6.72
N ALA A 136 -22.25 14.42 6.18
CA ALA A 136 -23.09 13.43 6.86
C ALA A 136 -22.39 12.06 6.97
N GLN A 137 -21.62 11.67 5.94
CA GLN A 137 -20.85 10.42 5.94
C GLN A 137 -19.66 10.50 6.91
N SER A 138 -18.85 11.56 6.85
CA SER A 138 -17.68 11.77 7.72
C SER A 138 -18.01 12.08 9.18
N GLY A 139 -19.17 12.70 9.48
CA GLY A 139 -19.67 12.86 10.85
C GLY A 139 -19.87 11.52 11.57
N THR A 140 -20.15 10.45 10.81
CA THR A 140 -20.27 9.08 11.32
C THR A 140 -18.88 8.52 11.72
N GLU A 141 -17.82 8.85 10.98
CA GLU A 141 -16.43 8.47 11.30
C GLU A 141 -15.86 9.27 12.49
N VAL A 142 -16.20 10.56 12.60
CA VAL A 142 -15.80 11.41 13.74
C VAL A 142 -16.47 10.95 15.04
N PHE A 143 -17.71 10.45 15.00
CA PHE A 143 -18.38 9.86 16.16
C PHE A 143 -17.68 8.57 16.63
N GLN A 144 -17.25 7.72 15.69
CA GLN A 144 -16.46 6.51 16.01
C GLN A 144 -15.04 6.84 16.51
N ARG A 145 -14.41 7.90 15.99
CA ARG A 145 -13.09 8.36 16.47
C ARG A 145 -13.18 9.12 17.81
N ARG A 146 -14.31 9.77 18.13
CA ARG A 146 -14.57 10.40 19.44
C ARG A 146 -14.53 9.41 20.60
N GLN A 147 -15.05 8.19 20.42
CA GLN A 147 -14.96 7.13 21.45
C GLN A 147 -13.52 6.67 21.72
N LYS A 148 -12.59 6.83 20.75
CA LYS A 148 -11.16 6.52 20.94
C LYS A 148 -10.34 7.68 21.52
N ALA A 149 -10.91 8.88 21.61
CA ALA A 149 -10.19 10.12 21.93
C ALA A 149 -10.68 10.83 23.22
N GLU A 150 -11.44 10.14 24.08
CA GLU A 150 -11.70 10.59 25.45
C GLU A 150 -10.40 10.49 26.28
N GLY A 151 -9.51 11.48 26.11
CA GLY A 151 -8.28 11.55 26.90
C GLY A 151 -7.31 12.68 26.58
N ARG A 152 -7.46 13.44 25.49
CA ARG A 152 -6.56 14.57 25.19
C ARG A 152 -7.33 15.77 24.64
N GLY A 153 -7.11 16.91 25.28
CA GLY A 153 -7.77 18.19 25.04
C GLY A 153 -7.78 18.62 23.57
N GLN A 154 -8.90 19.26 23.22
CA GLN A 154 -9.38 19.59 21.88
C GLN A 154 -8.43 20.43 21.01
N LYS A 155 -8.38 20.05 19.73
CA LYS A 155 -8.49 21.00 18.62
C LYS A 155 -9.60 20.47 17.71
N VAL A 156 -10.65 21.27 17.51
CA VAL A 156 -11.75 20.96 16.58
C VAL A 156 -11.14 20.90 15.18
N LEU A 157 -11.09 19.70 14.57
CA LEU A 157 -10.63 19.51 13.20
C LEU A 157 -11.80 19.79 12.27
N THR A 158 -11.77 20.93 11.58
CA THR A 158 -12.60 21.20 10.42
C THR A 158 -12.18 20.27 9.27
N PRO A 159 -13.10 19.75 8.45
CA PRO A 159 -12.76 19.07 7.20
C PRO A 159 -11.90 19.99 6.33
N ASN A 160 -10.79 19.46 5.81
CA ASN A 160 -9.87 20.24 4.99
C ASN A 160 -10.44 20.36 3.57
N LEU A 161 -11.01 21.53 3.24
CA LEU A 161 -11.56 21.85 1.91
C LEU A 161 -10.54 21.61 0.77
N ALA A 162 -9.24 21.77 1.03
CA ALA A 162 -8.19 21.51 0.04
C ALA A 162 -8.11 20.04 -0.41
N LEU A 163 -8.35 19.08 0.51
CA LEU A 163 -8.36 17.65 0.16
C LEU A 163 -9.59 17.26 -0.67
N ILE A 164 -10.67 18.06 -0.60
CA ILE A 164 -11.90 17.83 -1.36
C ILE A 164 -11.68 18.25 -2.83
N ASP A 165 -11.05 19.40 -3.07
CA ASP A 165 -10.72 19.88 -4.41
C ASP A 165 -9.72 18.97 -5.14
N GLU A 166 -8.72 18.44 -4.42
CA GLU A 166 -7.73 17.51 -4.99
C GLU A 166 -8.34 16.18 -5.44
N ASN A 167 -9.21 15.58 -4.61
CA ASN A 167 -9.88 14.31 -4.96
C ASN A 167 -10.84 14.46 -6.14
N PHE A 168 -11.56 15.58 -6.21
CA PHE A 168 -12.46 15.85 -7.33
C PHE A 168 -11.67 16.02 -8.63
N ASN A 169 -10.56 16.76 -8.60
CA ASN A 169 -9.69 16.93 -9.76
C ASN A 169 -9.07 15.61 -10.24
N GLU A 170 -8.61 14.75 -9.32
CA GLU A 170 -8.12 13.41 -9.68
C GLU A 170 -9.21 12.58 -10.37
N PHE A 171 -10.40 12.51 -9.77
CA PHE A 171 -11.51 11.76 -10.37
C PHE A 171 -11.86 12.27 -11.76
N GLN A 172 -11.88 13.59 -11.98
CA GLN A 172 -12.16 14.17 -13.30
C GLN A 172 -11.10 13.80 -14.35
N GLN A 173 -9.82 13.76 -13.97
CA GLN A 173 -8.75 13.32 -14.86
C GLN A 173 -8.88 11.84 -15.22
N LEU A 174 -9.14 10.98 -14.23
CA LEU A 174 -9.42 9.57 -14.46
C LEU A 174 -10.64 9.36 -15.33
N LEU A 175 -11.73 10.07 -15.03
CA LEU A 175 -13.00 9.98 -15.75
C LEU A 175 -12.78 10.25 -17.25
N SER A 176 -12.03 11.30 -17.58
CA SER A 176 -11.65 11.63 -18.95
C SER A 176 -10.88 10.49 -19.63
N ALA A 177 -9.93 9.88 -18.93
CA ALA A 177 -9.13 8.77 -19.47
C ALA A 177 -9.95 7.50 -19.69
N VAL A 178 -10.85 7.14 -18.76
CA VAL A 178 -11.62 5.88 -18.83
C VAL A 178 -12.90 6.00 -19.66
N ARG A 179 -13.41 7.22 -19.94
CA ARG A 179 -14.67 7.44 -20.67
C ARG A 179 -14.80 6.64 -21.97
N PRO A 180 -13.77 6.54 -22.84
CA PRO A 180 -13.89 5.77 -24.08
C PRO A 180 -14.05 4.26 -23.88
N TYR A 181 -13.81 3.77 -22.65
CA TYR A 181 -13.70 2.36 -22.29
C TYR A 181 -14.79 1.88 -21.31
N THR A 182 -15.79 2.69 -21.01
CA THR A 182 -16.91 2.29 -20.13
C THR A 182 -18.22 2.97 -20.53
N MET A 183 -19.34 2.28 -20.29
CA MET A 183 -20.70 2.81 -20.50
C MET A 183 -21.34 3.27 -19.18
N LEU A 184 -20.64 3.13 -18.05
CA LEU A 184 -21.14 3.54 -16.74
C LEU A 184 -21.35 5.05 -16.67
N SER A 185 -22.37 5.45 -15.92
CA SER A 185 -22.61 6.86 -15.58
C SER A 185 -21.45 7.42 -14.74
N GLU A 186 -21.31 8.75 -14.72
CA GLU A 186 -20.34 9.40 -13.84
C GLU A 186 -20.61 9.07 -12.37
N ASP A 187 -21.89 8.96 -11.97
CA ASP A 187 -22.31 8.62 -10.61
C ASP A 187 -21.85 7.20 -10.21
N ARG A 188 -22.03 6.21 -11.10
CA ARG A 188 -21.56 4.83 -10.87
C ARG A 188 -20.05 4.74 -10.77
N LEU A 189 -19.32 5.50 -11.59
CA LEU A 189 -17.85 5.52 -11.53
C LEU A 189 -17.32 6.27 -10.31
N PHE A 190 -17.99 7.35 -9.91
CA PHE A 190 -17.66 8.06 -8.69
C PHE A 190 -17.96 7.21 -7.45
N SER A 191 -19.05 6.43 -7.47
CA SER A 191 -19.33 5.42 -6.45
C SER A 191 -18.16 4.42 -6.36
N LEU A 192 -17.78 3.77 -7.46
CA LEU A 192 -16.65 2.84 -7.49
C LEU A 192 -15.34 3.48 -6.98
N TYR A 193 -14.99 4.66 -7.51
CA TYR A 193 -13.80 5.41 -7.12
C TYR A 193 -13.78 5.69 -5.61
N SER A 194 -14.84 6.28 -5.08
CA SER A 194 -14.91 6.67 -3.67
C SER A 194 -14.89 5.45 -2.74
N ARG A 195 -15.56 4.35 -3.09
CA ARG A 195 -15.59 3.11 -2.29
C ARG A 195 -14.25 2.40 -2.33
N ALA A 196 -13.66 2.25 -3.50
CA ALA A 196 -12.34 1.65 -3.68
C ALA A 196 -11.28 2.42 -2.88
N LYS A 197 -11.32 3.76 -2.96
CA LYS A 197 -10.39 4.63 -2.24
C LYS A 197 -10.59 4.49 -0.73
N GLN A 198 -11.84 4.49 -0.25
CA GLN A 198 -12.14 4.27 1.15
C GLN A 198 -11.65 2.91 1.64
N ILE A 199 -11.88 1.84 0.88
CA ILE A 199 -11.36 0.49 1.18
C ILE A 199 -9.84 0.48 1.30
N CYS A 200 -9.15 1.20 0.42
CA CYS A 200 -7.70 1.31 0.46
C CYS A 200 -7.22 2.07 1.72
N LEU A 201 -7.88 3.19 2.06
CA LEU A 201 -7.55 4.03 3.21
C LEU A 201 -7.85 3.35 4.55
N ASP A 202 -9.00 2.69 4.65
CA ASP A 202 -9.41 1.88 5.80
C ASP A 202 -8.68 0.54 5.85
N ASP A 203 -8.05 0.16 4.73
CA ASP A 203 -7.24 -1.04 4.55
C ASP A 203 -7.99 -2.33 4.86
N ILE A 204 -9.21 -2.39 4.36
CA ILE A 204 -10.09 -3.57 4.43
C ILE A 204 -9.43 -4.69 3.62
N PRO A 205 -9.17 -5.89 4.16
CA PRO A 205 -8.44 -6.95 3.46
C PRO A 205 -9.18 -7.47 2.21
N GLY A 206 -8.44 -7.84 1.16
CA GLY A 206 -8.96 -8.55 -0.01
C GLY A 206 -8.67 -7.90 -1.37
N ASN A 207 -8.82 -8.67 -2.43
CA ASN A 207 -8.67 -8.20 -3.81
C ASN A 207 -9.91 -7.44 -4.27
N PHE A 208 -9.79 -6.77 -5.41
CA PHE A 208 -10.93 -6.21 -6.13
C PHE A 208 -11.34 -7.18 -7.24
N VAL A 209 -12.64 -7.31 -7.46
CA VAL A 209 -13.19 -8.17 -8.51
C VAL A 209 -14.25 -7.39 -9.27
N GLU A 210 -14.15 -7.39 -10.59
CA GLU A 210 -15.18 -6.92 -11.51
C GLU A 210 -15.66 -8.10 -12.35
N CYS A 211 -16.98 -8.25 -12.47
CA CYS A 211 -17.63 -9.26 -13.29
C CYS A 211 -18.51 -8.55 -14.31
N GLY A 212 -18.04 -8.50 -15.56
CA GLY A 212 -18.57 -7.64 -16.62
C GLY A 212 -17.70 -6.39 -16.73
N THR A 213 -16.85 -6.37 -17.74
CA THR A 213 -15.79 -5.35 -17.88
C THR A 213 -15.91 -4.57 -19.19
N TRP A 214 -16.52 -5.17 -20.22
CA TRP A 214 -16.56 -4.64 -21.57
C TRP A 214 -15.17 -4.19 -22.05
N ARG A 215 -14.97 -2.88 -22.25
CA ARG A 215 -13.69 -2.29 -22.66
C ARG A 215 -12.74 -1.98 -21.49
N GLY A 216 -13.15 -2.24 -20.25
CA GLY A 216 -12.31 -2.25 -19.06
C GLY A 216 -12.11 -0.91 -18.36
N GLY A 217 -12.92 0.11 -18.65
CA GLY A 217 -12.75 1.45 -18.06
C GLY A 217 -12.94 1.47 -16.53
N SER A 218 -13.95 0.77 -16.00
CA SER A 218 -14.20 0.65 -14.57
C SER A 218 -13.17 -0.25 -13.87
N ALA A 219 -12.81 -1.41 -14.48
CA ALA A 219 -11.66 -2.21 -14.06
C ALA A 219 -10.39 -1.36 -13.89
N ALA A 220 -10.01 -0.61 -14.92
CA ALA A 220 -8.79 0.18 -14.89
C ALA A 220 -8.85 1.32 -13.86
N LEU A 221 -10.02 1.92 -13.64
CA LEU A 221 -10.26 2.89 -12.56
C LEU A 221 -10.04 2.24 -11.18
N LEU A 222 -10.64 1.08 -10.93
CA LEU A 222 -10.49 0.34 -9.67
C LEU A 222 -9.04 -0.07 -9.43
N ALA A 223 -8.35 -0.54 -10.48
CA ALA A 223 -6.93 -0.88 -10.42
C ALA A 223 -6.06 0.35 -10.14
N PHE A 224 -6.33 1.50 -10.78
CA PHE A 224 -5.62 2.74 -10.51
C PHE A 224 -5.74 3.14 -9.04
N VAL A 225 -6.96 3.15 -8.51
CA VAL A 225 -7.20 3.51 -7.10
C VAL A 225 -6.48 2.53 -6.17
N SER A 226 -6.56 1.23 -6.47
CA SER A 226 -5.83 0.21 -5.72
C SER A 226 -4.32 0.45 -5.72
N LYS A 227 -3.71 0.68 -6.89
CA LYS A 227 -2.26 0.91 -7.04
C LYS A 227 -1.78 2.16 -6.30
N HIS A 228 -2.58 3.22 -6.28
CA HIS A 228 -2.20 4.51 -5.70
C HIS A 228 -2.48 4.65 -4.21
N TYR A 229 -3.55 4.02 -3.72
CA TYR A 229 -4.04 4.25 -2.36
C TYR A 229 -3.91 3.05 -1.43
N SER A 230 -3.79 1.84 -1.97
CA SER A 230 -3.76 0.65 -1.13
C SER A 230 -2.45 0.58 -0.35
N LEU A 231 -2.59 0.31 0.95
CA LEU A 231 -1.45 0.08 1.85
C LEU A 231 -0.93 -1.36 1.80
N ARG A 232 -1.58 -2.23 1.00
CA ARG A 232 -1.18 -3.61 0.74
C ARG A 232 -1.26 -3.94 -0.75
N PRO A 233 -0.51 -4.93 -1.24
CA PRO A 233 -0.70 -5.43 -2.60
C PRO A 233 -2.11 -5.96 -2.77
N ARG A 234 -2.79 -5.56 -3.85
CA ARG A 234 -4.10 -6.06 -4.25
C ARG A 234 -4.12 -6.25 -5.76
N LEU A 235 -4.69 -7.35 -6.19
CA LEU A 235 -5.01 -7.59 -7.59
C LEU A 235 -6.44 -7.14 -7.88
N LEU A 236 -6.66 -6.77 -9.14
CA LEU A 236 -7.99 -6.65 -9.72
C LEU A 236 -8.22 -7.86 -10.65
N TYR A 237 -9.21 -8.67 -10.35
CA TYR A 237 -9.67 -9.72 -11.26
C TYR A 237 -10.80 -9.19 -12.14
N ALA A 238 -10.57 -9.19 -13.45
CA ALA A 238 -11.50 -8.68 -14.45
C ALA A 238 -12.10 -9.87 -15.23
N PHE A 239 -13.29 -10.32 -14.81
CA PHE A 239 -13.99 -11.44 -15.43
C PHE A 239 -14.94 -10.93 -16.52
N ASP A 240 -14.83 -11.50 -17.72
CA ASP A 240 -15.71 -11.19 -18.85
C ASP A 240 -15.65 -12.32 -19.87
N THR A 241 -16.65 -12.43 -20.75
CA THR A 241 -16.54 -13.31 -21.92
C THR A 241 -15.50 -12.79 -22.92
N PHE A 242 -15.28 -11.46 -22.94
CA PHE A 242 -14.55 -10.69 -23.96
C PHE A 242 -15.01 -11.00 -25.40
N ALA A 243 -16.17 -11.63 -25.53
CA ALA A 243 -16.72 -12.20 -26.75
C ALA A 243 -18.17 -11.73 -27.00
N GLY A 244 -18.71 -10.91 -26.09
CA GLY A 244 -20.07 -10.39 -26.11
C GLY A 244 -20.98 -11.07 -25.10
N MET A 245 -22.20 -10.56 -24.98
CA MET A 245 -23.16 -11.03 -23.98
C MET A 245 -23.63 -12.47 -24.26
N PRO A 246 -23.84 -13.31 -23.23
CA PRO A 246 -24.47 -14.61 -23.39
C PRO A 246 -25.97 -14.48 -23.70
N GLU A 247 -26.61 -15.59 -24.09
CA GLU A 247 -28.05 -15.63 -24.30
C GLU A 247 -28.82 -15.28 -23.02
N PRO A 248 -29.74 -14.30 -23.07
CA PRO A 248 -30.60 -13.97 -21.93
C PRO A 248 -31.72 -15.01 -21.73
N ARG A 249 -32.35 -14.98 -20.56
CA ARG A 249 -33.56 -15.75 -20.23
C ARG A 249 -34.82 -14.90 -20.33
N ASP A 250 -35.98 -15.55 -20.23
CA ASP A 250 -37.30 -14.90 -20.28
C ASP A 250 -37.54 -13.79 -19.25
N MET A 251 -36.79 -13.78 -18.15
CA MET A 251 -36.86 -12.76 -17.10
C MET A 251 -35.93 -11.57 -17.32
N ASP A 252 -34.97 -11.69 -18.25
CA ASP A 252 -34.05 -10.63 -18.61
C ASP A 252 -34.78 -9.65 -19.53
N LYS A 253 -35.47 -8.72 -18.90
CA LYS A 253 -36.34 -7.72 -19.52
C LYS A 253 -36.02 -6.33 -19.04
N HIS A 254 -36.24 -5.36 -19.91
CA HIS A 254 -36.26 -3.95 -19.57
C HIS A 254 -37.63 -3.37 -19.90
N GLN A 255 -38.37 -2.93 -18.88
CA GLN A 255 -39.73 -2.39 -19.03
C GLN A 255 -40.66 -3.38 -19.76
N GLY A 256 -40.54 -4.67 -19.44
CA GLY A 256 -41.29 -5.76 -20.05
C GLY A 256 -40.81 -6.21 -21.43
N ILE A 257 -39.83 -5.54 -22.04
CA ILE A 257 -39.26 -5.89 -23.34
C ILE A 257 -38.12 -6.90 -23.14
N PRO A 258 -38.14 -8.08 -23.80
CA PRO A 258 -37.03 -9.04 -23.73
C PRO A 258 -35.70 -8.44 -24.16
N ALA A 259 -34.60 -8.80 -23.48
CA ALA A 259 -33.25 -8.31 -23.76
C ALA A 259 -32.83 -8.39 -25.24
N ASN A 260 -33.14 -9.49 -25.92
CA ASN A 260 -32.81 -9.66 -27.34
C ASN A 260 -33.55 -8.66 -28.26
N ASP A 261 -34.62 -8.03 -27.79
CA ASP A 261 -35.40 -7.04 -28.52
C ASP A 261 -35.02 -5.58 -28.18
N THR A 262 -34.10 -5.34 -27.23
CA THR A 262 -33.67 -3.98 -26.81
C THR A 262 -32.46 -3.44 -27.57
N GLY A 263 -31.78 -4.28 -28.35
CA GLY A 263 -30.50 -3.97 -28.99
C GLY A 263 -29.27 -4.20 -28.09
N LEU A 264 -29.46 -4.63 -26.85
CA LEU A 264 -28.43 -5.09 -25.91
C LEU A 264 -28.58 -6.59 -25.63
N GLY A 265 -28.77 -7.38 -26.70
CA GLY A 265 -28.99 -8.82 -26.62
C GLY A 265 -27.70 -9.65 -26.74
N VAL A 266 -27.88 -10.94 -26.99
CA VAL A 266 -26.80 -11.89 -27.23
C VAL A 266 -25.76 -11.37 -28.24
N GLY A 267 -24.48 -11.57 -27.94
CA GLY A 267 -23.36 -11.24 -28.82
C GLY A 267 -23.06 -9.74 -28.97
N THR A 268 -23.88 -8.87 -28.39
CA THR A 268 -23.58 -7.43 -28.29
C THR A 268 -22.50 -7.16 -27.25
N LEU A 269 -22.01 -5.91 -27.18
CA LEU A 269 -20.97 -5.48 -26.22
C LEU A 269 -19.69 -6.33 -26.27
N LYS A 270 -19.33 -6.88 -27.43
CA LYS A 270 -18.07 -7.60 -27.61
C LYS A 270 -16.88 -6.63 -27.53
N ALA A 271 -15.94 -6.93 -26.64
CA ALA A 271 -14.69 -6.20 -26.49
C ALA A 271 -13.53 -7.16 -26.18
N PRO A 272 -12.69 -7.51 -27.17
CA PRO A 272 -11.49 -8.31 -26.92
C PRO A 272 -10.51 -7.62 -25.96
N ILE A 273 -9.82 -8.38 -25.10
CA ILE A 273 -8.89 -7.87 -24.08
C ILE A 273 -7.88 -6.86 -24.65
N LEU A 274 -7.30 -7.17 -25.81
CA LEU A 274 -6.27 -6.34 -26.45
C LEU A 274 -6.79 -5.03 -27.05
N GLU A 275 -8.10 -4.92 -27.27
CA GLU A 275 -8.76 -3.77 -27.90
C GLU A 275 -9.36 -2.79 -26.89
N GLY A 276 -9.54 -3.21 -25.64
CA GLY A 276 -10.09 -2.36 -24.57
C GLY A 276 -9.22 -2.43 -23.33
N LEU A 277 -9.47 -3.45 -22.50
CA LEU A 277 -8.92 -3.57 -21.15
C LEU A 277 -7.39 -3.40 -21.11
N ALA A 278 -6.66 -4.07 -22.00
CA ALA A 278 -5.20 -3.97 -22.04
C ALA A 278 -4.70 -2.57 -22.41
N GLN A 279 -5.41 -1.84 -23.29
CA GLN A 279 -5.03 -0.49 -23.72
C GLN A 279 -5.19 0.50 -22.58
N ILE A 280 -6.35 0.50 -21.92
CA ILE A 280 -6.60 1.42 -20.80
C ILE A 280 -5.73 1.07 -19.58
N CYS A 281 -5.51 -0.22 -19.30
CA CYS A 281 -4.59 -0.62 -18.23
C CYS A 281 -3.14 -0.22 -18.50
N GLN A 282 -2.71 -0.23 -19.77
CA GLN A 282 -1.39 0.27 -20.16
C GLN A 282 -1.31 1.80 -20.02
N ALA A 283 -2.35 2.52 -20.44
CA ALA A 283 -2.40 3.98 -20.38
C ALA A 283 -2.38 4.52 -18.94
N LEU A 284 -3.01 3.81 -18.00
CA LEU A 284 -3.03 4.15 -16.58
C LEU A 284 -1.88 3.52 -15.77
N ASP A 285 -0.97 2.78 -16.42
CA ASP A 285 0.10 2.02 -15.76
C ASP A 285 -0.41 1.12 -14.63
N VAL A 286 -1.39 0.26 -14.92
CA VAL A 286 -1.97 -0.69 -13.93
C VAL A 286 -2.02 -2.14 -14.43
N ARG A 287 -1.44 -2.40 -15.61
CA ARG A 287 -1.46 -3.73 -16.25
C ARG A 287 -0.87 -4.83 -15.37
N ASP A 288 0.10 -4.52 -14.53
CA ASP A 288 0.80 -5.44 -13.64
C ASP A 288 -0.07 -6.02 -12.52
N ILE A 289 -1.16 -5.33 -12.15
CA ILE A 289 -2.06 -5.75 -11.08
C ILE A 289 -3.45 -6.20 -11.57
N VAL A 290 -3.68 -6.17 -12.88
CA VAL A 290 -4.95 -6.58 -13.49
C VAL A 290 -4.83 -7.99 -14.06
N VAL A 291 -5.71 -8.88 -13.60
CA VAL A 291 -5.81 -10.28 -14.04
C VAL A 291 -7.07 -10.43 -14.90
N PRO A 292 -6.97 -10.37 -16.24
CA PRO A 292 -8.11 -10.64 -17.11
C PRO A 292 -8.43 -12.14 -17.10
N VAL A 293 -9.72 -12.48 -16.96
CA VAL A 293 -10.20 -13.86 -16.97
C VAL A 293 -11.31 -14.00 -18.01
N GLN A 294 -10.98 -14.66 -19.12
CA GLN A 294 -11.89 -14.84 -20.23
C GLN A 294 -12.80 -16.06 -20.04
N GLY A 295 -14.11 -15.86 -20.15
CA GLY A 295 -15.12 -16.92 -20.21
C GLY A 295 -16.41 -16.57 -19.47
N LEU A 296 -17.39 -17.48 -19.54
CA LEU A 296 -18.65 -17.33 -18.82
C LEU A 296 -18.43 -17.46 -17.31
N PHE A 297 -19.17 -16.69 -16.50
CA PHE A 297 -19.06 -16.68 -15.04
C PHE A 297 -19.27 -18.07 -14.42
N ALA A 298 -20.30 -18.81 -14.85
CA ALA A 298 -20.54 -20.20 -14.45
C ALA A 298 -19.32 -21.12 -14.60
N GLN A 299 -18.43 -20.84 -15.55
CA GLN A 299 -17.24 -21.64 -15.83
C GLN A 299 -16.01 -21.12 -15.12
N THR A 300 -15.83 -19.79 -15.09
CA THR A 300 -14.58 -19.15 -14.65
C THR A 300 -14.55 -18.88 -13.15
N LEU A 301 -15.65 -18.41 -12.55
CA LEU A 301 -15.68 -18.03 -11.14
C LEU A 301 -15.32 -19.20 -10.21
N PRO A 302 -15.89 -20.43 -10.36
CA PRO A 302 -15.54 -21.56 -9.49
C PRO A 302 -14.04 -21.91 -9.52
N GLN A 303 -13.38 -21.73 -10.67
CA GLN A 303 -11.98 -22.07 -10.86
C GLN A 303 -11.01 -21.07 -10.20
N TYR A 304 -11.48 -19.83 -10.00
CA TYR A 304 -10.64 -18.72 -9.52
C TYR A 304 -10.86 -18.36 -8.05
N GLN A 305 -11.91 -18.89 -7.38
CA GLN A 305 -12.18 -18.59 -5.97
C GLN A 305 -10.92 -18.71 -5.09
N SER A 306 -10.17 -19.81 -5.19
CA SER A 306 -8.95 -20.01 -4.38
C SER A 306 -7.84 -19.00 -4.68
N ARG A 307 -7.74 -18.53 -5.93
CA ARG A 307 -6.74 -17.54 -6.36
C ARG A 307 -7.11 -16.13 -5.91
N ILE A 308 -8.40 -15.80 -5.97
CA ILE A 308 -8.93 -14.51 -5.50
C ILE A 308 -8.78 -14.40 -3.98
N SER A 309 -9.01 -15.48 -3.23
CA SER A 309 -9.05 -15.48 -1.77
C SER A 309 -10.11 -14.49 -1.26
N ASN A 310 -9.76 -13.55 -0.40
CA ASN A 310 -10.69 -12.54 0.14
C ASN A 310 -10.98 -11.43 -0.88
N ILE A 311 -12.21 -10.92 -0.90
CA ILE A 311 -12.65 -9.81 -1.74
C ILE A 311 -13.02 -8.61 -0.88
N ALA A 312 -12.41 -7.45 -1.15
CA ALA A 312 -12.73 -6.19 -0.46
C ALA A 312 -13.76 -5.34 -1.23
N LEU A 313 -13.73 -5.43 -2.56
CA LEU A 313 -14.70 -4.78 -3.46
C LEU A 313 -15.11 -5.77 -4.54
N LEU A 314 -16.42 -6.01 -4.67
CA LEU A 314 -17.03 -6.74 -5.77
C LEU A 314 -17.90 -5.78 -6.59
N HIS A 315 -17.55 -5.61 -7.86
CA HIS A 315 -18.38 -4.92 -8.85
C HIS A 315 -19.07 -5.98 -9.73
N ALA A 316 -20.40 -6.07 -9.64
CA ALA A 316 -21.24 -7.01 -10.36
C ALA A 316 -22.01 -6.26 -11.46
N ASP A 317 -21.60 -6.48 -12.71
CA ASP A 317 -22.03 -5.75 -13.91
C ASP A 317 -22.31 -6.75 -15.05
N GLY A 318 -23.06 -7.81 -14.72
CA GLY A 318 -23.28 -8.97 -15.60
C GLY A 318 -24.59 -8.95 -16.37
N ASP A 319 -25.41 -7.91 -16.20
CA ASP A 319 -26.75 -7.66 -16.75
C ASP A 319 -27.82 -8.70 -16.40
N TRP A 320 -27.59 -9.96 -16.74
CA TRP A 320 -28.59 -11.02 -16.70
C TRP A 320 -28.79 -11.62 -15.32
N TYR A 321 -29.96 -12.23 -15.16
CA TYR A 321 -30.30 -13.04 -13.99
C TYR A 321 -29.25 -14.12 -13.73
N GLU A 322 -28.87 -14.90 -14.76
CA GLU A 322 -27.89 -15.98 -14.60
C GLU A 322 -26.52 -15.45 -14.22
N SER A 323 -26.07 -14.41 -14.91
CA SER A 323 -24.79 -13.76 -14.62
C SER A 323 -24.74 -13.26 -13.17
N THR A 324 -25.79 -12.57 -12.73
CA THR A 324 -25.90 -12.04 -11.37
C THR A 324 -25.92 -13.15 -10.33
N MET A 325 -26.67 -14.23 -10.60
CA MET A 325 -26.77 -15.39 -9.72
C MET A 325 -25.44 -16.16 -9.64
N ASP A 326 -24.73 -16.32 -10.76
CA ASP A 326 -23.40 -16.92 -10.82
C ASP A 326 -22.40 -16.11 -9.98
N ILE A 327 -22.39 -14.79 -10.12
CA ILE A 327 -21.53 -13.89 -9.36
C ILE A 327 -21.79 -14.06 -7.85
N LEU A 328 -23.05 -13.96 -7.42
CA LEU A 328 -23.40 -14.03 -6.01
C LEU A 328 -23.13 -15.41 -5.41
N ASN A 329 -23.51 -16.50 -6.08
CA ASN A 329 -23.30 -17.85 -5.58
C ASN A 329 -21.82 -18.20 -5.41
N ASN A 330 -20.95 -17.65 -6.27
CA ASN A 330 -19.53 -17.96 -6.23
C ASN A 330 -18.72 -17.02 -5.35
N LEU A 331 -19.03 -15.72 -5.33
CA LEU A 331 -18.13 -14.72 -4.74
C LEU A 331 -18.65 -14.08 -3.45
N PHE A 332 -19.96 -14.11 -3.18
CA PHE A 332 -20.53 -13.41 -2.02
C PHE A 332 -19.90 -13.83 -0.68
N GLU A 333 -19.63 -15.12 -0.51
CA GLU A 333 -19.02 -15.64 0.72
C GLU A 333 -17.57 -15.16 0.90
N GLN A 334 -16.84 -14.93 -0.21
CA GLN A 334 -15.45 -14.45 -0.21
C GLN A 334 -15.33 -12.95 0.03
N VAL A 335 -16.42 -12.18 -0.14
CA VAL A 335 -16.44 -10.78 0.25
C VAL A 335 -16.26 -10.70 1.77
N VAL A 336 -15.28 -9.92 2.22
CA VAL A 336 -15.02 -9.76 3.66
C VAL A 336 -16.10 -8.90 4.31
N ASN A 337 -16.21 -8.98 5.64
CA ASN A 337 -17.04 -8.04 6.40
C ASN A 337 -16.51 -6.62 6.19
N ASP A 338 -17.41 -5.65 6.09
CA ASP A 338 -17.16 -4.28 5.62
C ASP A 338 -16.73 -4.13 4.16
N GLY A 339 -16.55 -5.24 3.43
CA GLY A 339 -16.38 -5.24 1.99
C GLY A 339 -17.60 -4.65 1.27
N VAL A 340 -17.35 -4.06 0.12
CA VAL A 340 -18.37 -3.38 -0.69
C VAL A 340 -18.78 -4.25 -1.86
N ILE A 341 -20.08 -4.30 -2.14
CA ILE A 341 -20.65 -4.89 -3.33
C ILE A 341 -21.43 -3.81 -4.07
N GLN A 342 -21.06 -3.50 -5.31
CA GLN A 342 -21.82 -2.64 -6.22
C GLN A 342 -22.45 -3.50 -7.31
N ILE A 343 -23.74 -3.33 -7.53
CA ILE A 343 -24.54 -4.01 -8.55
C ILE A 343 -25.01 -2.95 -9.55
N ASP A 344 -24.60 -3.08 -10.80
CA ASP A 344 -24.70 -1.98 -11.75
C ASP A 344 -26.07 -1.90 -12.44
N ASP A 345 -26.67 -3.05 -12.70
CA ASP A 345 -27.90 -3.15 -13.50
C ASP A 345 -29.19 -3.37 -12.70
N TYR A 346 -29.14 -3.19 -11.37
CA TYR A 346 -30.27 -3.48 -10.49
C TYR A 346 -31.55 -2.75 -10.92
N GLY A 347 -31.43 -1.48 -11.31
CA GLY A 347 -32.53 -0.63 -11.74
C GLY A 347 -32.94 -0.84 -13.19
N PHE A 348 -32.02 -1.28 -14.06
CA PHE A 348 -32.24 -1.42 -15.49
C PHE A 348 -32.82 -2.79 -15.87
N TRP A 349 -32.21 -3.90 -15.43
CA TRP A 349 -32.63 -5.25 -15.82
C TRP A 349 -33.50 -5.91 -14.74
N GLU A 350 -34.72 -6.32 -15.13
CA GLU A 350 -35.65 -7.04 -14.26
C GLU A 350 -35.03 -8.36 -13.74
N GLY A 351 -34.30 -9.06 -14.60
CA GLY A 351 -33.57 -10.29 -14.27
C GLY A 351 -32.48 -10.09 -13.22
N CYS A 352 -31.64 -9.05 -13.36
CA CYS A 352 -30.65 -8.66 -12.34
C CYS A 352 -31.33 -8.44 -10.98
N ARG A 353 -32.36 -7.58 -10.95
CA ARG A 353 -33.11 -7.28 -9.72
C ARG A 353 -33.71 -8.54 -9.08
N GLN A 354 -34.29 -9.41 -9.90
CA GLN A 354 -34.88 -10.67 -9.45
C GLN A 354 -33.82 -11.60 -8.84
N ALA A 355 -32.64 -11.72 -9.47
CA ALA A 355 -31.55 -12.54 -8.96
C ALA A 355 -31.07 -12.10 -7.57
N ILE A 356 -30.93 -10.78 -7.34
CA ILE A 356 -30.56 -10.24 -6.03
C ILE A 356 -31.55 -10.70 -4.95
N HIS A 357 -32.84 -10.49 -5.16
CA HIS A 357 -33.86 -10.82 -4.15
C HIS A 357 -34.11 -12.32 -3.99
N GLU A 358 -33.88 -13.13 -5.03
CA GLU A 358 -33.88 -14.58 -4.90
C GLU A 358 -32.68 -15.07 -4.10
N PHE A 359 -31.50 -14.50 -4.32
CA PHE A 359 -30.32 -14.81 -3.53
C PHE A 359 -30.50 -14.44 -2.05
N GLU A 360 -31.02 -13.24 -1.75
CA GLU A 360 -31.38 -12.81 -0.39
C GLU A 360 -32.29 -13.83 0.31
N ARG A 361 -33.38 -14.23 -0.37
CA ARG A 361 -34.33 -15.23 0.15
C ARG A 361 -33.67 -16.58 0.37
N SER A 362 -32.81 -17.02 -0.55
CA SER A 362 -32.11 -18.31 -0.44
C SER A 362 -31.14 -18.37 0.74
N LYS A 363 -30.54 -17.23 1.10
CA LYS A 363 -29.56 -17.10 2.19
C LYS A 363 -30.17 -16.62 3.50
N GLY A 364 -31.45 -16.23 3.53
CA GLY A 364 -32.09 -15.60 4.69
C GLY A 364 -31.47 -14.25 5.04
N LEU A 365 -31.02 -13.50 4.03
CA LEU A 365 -30.35 -12.21 4.18
C LEU A 365 -31.27 -11.07 3.73
N SER A 366 -30.93 -9.85 4.13
CA SER A 366 -31.49 -8.62 3.58
C SER A 366 -30.36 -7.61 3.42
N PHE A 367 -30.15 -7.15 2.19
CA PHE A 367 -29.13 -6.20 1.82
C PHE A 367 -29.65 -4.77 2.02
N ALA A 368 -28.89 -3.96 2.74
CA ALA A 368 -29.15 -2.53 2.88
C ALA A 368 -28.73 -1.78 1.59
N LEU A 369 -29.46 -2.02 0.50
CA LEU A 369 -29.19 -1.45 -0.82
C LEU A 369 -29.28 0.08 -0.78
N ARG A 370 -28.26 0.73 -1.34
CA ARG A 370 -28.16 2.18 -1.47
C ARG A 370 -28.10 2.53 -2.94
N ILE A 371 -29.06 3.32 -3.37
CA ILE A 371 -29.22 3.78 -4.75
C ILE A 371 -28.07 4.74 -5.10
N ILE A 372 -27.51 4.57 -6.29
CA ILE A 372 -26.49 5.44 -6.89
C ILE A 372 -27.16 6.38 -7.88
N ASP A 373 -27.80 5.80 -8.89
CA ASP A 373 -28.58 6.46 -9.94
C ASP A 373 -29.83 5.60 -10.26
N ASP A 374 -30.46 5.82 -11.42
CA ASP A 374 -31.66 5.07 -11.83
C ASP A 374 -31.41 3.56 -12.05
N THR A 375 -30.14 3.12 -12.09
CA THR A 375 -29.77 1.71 -12.26
C THR A 375 -28.95 1.14 -11.10
N GLY A 376 -27.84 1.75 -10.76
CA GLY A 376 -26.84 1.18 -9.87
C GLY A 376 -27.26 1.22 -8.41
N VAL A 377 -26.96 0.15 -7.69
CA VAL A 377 -27.04 0.11 -6.23
C VAL A 377 -25.75 -0.45 -5.64
N TRP A 378 -25.50 -0.16 -4.38
CA TRP A 378 -24.43 -0.83 -3.64
C TRP A 378 -24.85 -1.12 -2.21
N PHE A 379 -24.15 -2.04 -1.57
CA PHE A 379 -24.27 -2.28 -0.14
C PHE A 379 -22.92 -2.72 0.43
N ARG A 380 -22.82 -2.66 1.75
CA ARG A 380 -21.67 -3.16 2.50
C ARG A 380 -22.06 -4.50 3.11
N LYS A 381 -21.19 -5.50 3.02
CA LYS A 381 -21.44 -6.81 3.65
C LYS A 381 -21.37 -6.66 5.17
N GLU A 382 -22.49 -6.94 5.83
CA GLU A 382 -22.59 -6.90 7.29
C GLU A 382 -22.00 -8.17 7.92
N GLY A 383 -21.32 -8.01 9.05
CA GLY A 383 -20.80 -9.10 9.86
C GLY A 383 -19.91 -8.58 10.98
N THR A 384 -19.54 -9.44 11.93
CA THR A 384 -18.52 -9.09 12.94
C THR A 384 -17.21 -8.83 12.21
N THR A 385 -16.72 -7.59 12.24
CA THR A 385 -15.39 -7.21 11.76
C THR A 385 -14.40 -8.30 12.13
N TYR A 386 -13.74 -8.91 11.14
CA TYR A 386 -12.59 -9.74 11.42
C TYR A 386 -11.64 -8.89 12.27
N SER A 387 -11.25 -9.37 13.45
CA SER A 387 -10.31 -8.69 14.33
C SER A 387 -8.88 -8.75 13.79
N ASP A 388 -8.70 -8.77 12.47
CA ASP A 388 -7.45 -8.39 11.84
C ASP A 388 -7.42 -6.86 11.84
N CYS A 389 -7.26 -6.33 13.05
CA CYS A 389 -6.92 -4.94 13.25
C CYS A 389 -5.62 -4.66 12.48
N ASN A 390 -5.21 -3.40 12.41
CA ASN A 390 -3.93 -2.95 11.84
C ASN A 390 -2.65 -3.55 12.53
N HIS A 391 -2.71 -4.76 13.09
CA HIS A 391 -1.62 -5.49 13.72
C HIS A 391 -0.42 -5.66 12.82
N TRP A 392 -0.63 -5.94 11.52
CA TRP A 392 0.47 -6.02 10.57
C TRP A 392 1.22 -4.68 10.49
N ARG A 393 0.54 -3.54 10.59
CA ARG A 393 1.21 -2.22 10.64
C ARG A 393 1.97 -2.00 11.93
N ASN A 394 1.42 -2.44 13.05
CA ASN A 394 2.15 -2.37 14.32
C ASN A 394 3.41 -3.22 14.29
N LEU A 395 3.34 -4.41 13.67
CA LEU A 395 4.49 -5.27 13.42
C LEU A 395 5.47 -4.63 12.42
N TRP A 396 4.96 -3.98 11.38
CA TRP A 396 5.79 -3.29 10.39
C TRP A 396 6.51 -2.07 10.99
N TYR A 397 5.81 -1.23 11.75
CA TYR A 397 6.41 -0.12 12.48
C TYR A 397 7.40 -0.61 13.55
N LEU A 398 7.12 -1.75 14.18
CA LEU A 398 8.08 -2.39 15.08
C LEU A 398 9.33 -2.83 14.31
N ALA A 399 9.18 -3.43 13.13
CA ALA A 399 10.30 -3.84 12.29
C ALA A 399 11.19 -2.65 11.91
N GLN A 400 10.58 -1.55 11.44
CA GLN A 400 11.27 -0.31 11.09
C GLN A 400 11.93 0.38 12.29
N ALA A 401 11.23 0.42 13.44
CA ALA A 401 11.77 1.02 14.66
C ALA A 401 12.94 0.21 15.22
N ALA A 402 12.81 -1.12 15.25
CA ALA A 402 13.86 -2.03 15.69
C ALA A 402 15.11 -1.91 14.81
N GLU A 403 14.94 -1.82 13.49
CA GLU A 403 16.06 -1.58 12.56
C GLU A 403 16.78 -0.27 12.86
N LYS A 404 16.04 0.84 13.02
CA LYS A 404 16.63 2.15 13.36
C LYS A 404 17.35 2.16 14.71
N MET A 405 16.96 1.28 15.63
CA MET A 405 17.59 1.11 16.94
C MET A 405 18.76 0.12 16.91
N GLY A 406 19.06 -0.50 15.76
CA GLY A 406 20.12 -1.52 15.63
C GLY A 406 19.74 -2.89 16.19
N ASN A 407 18.47 -3.14 16.50
CA ASN A 407 17.99 -4.45 16.95
C ASN A 407 17.52 -5.27 15.73
N LEU A 408 18.49 -5.86 15.03
CA LEU A 408 18.28 -6.66 13.81
C LEU A 408 17.37 -7.87 14.06
N GLU A 409 17.58 -8.63 15.14
CA GLU A 409 16.77 -9.81 15.47
C GLU A 409 15.28 -9.47 15.61
N LEU A 410 14.95 -8.42 16.39
CA LEU A 410 13.57 -7.98 16.56
C LEU A 410 12.99 -7.41 15.26
N SER A 411 13.83 -6.74 14.46
CA SER A 411 13.44 -6.21 13.16
C SER A 411 13.03 -7.34 12.20
N GLN A 412 13.88 -8.36 12.08
CA GLN A 412 13.63 -9.54 11.26
C GLN A 412 12.40 -10.32 11.73
N GLN A 413 12.25 -10.55 13.03
CA GLN A 413 11.10 -11.26 13.60
C GLN A 413 9.79 -10.52 13.30
N ALA A 414 9.78 -9.19 13.46
CA ALA A 414 8.62 -8.37 13.20
C ALA A 414 8.30 -8.26 11.68
N ALA A 415 9.32 -8.21 10.82
CA ALA A 415 9.15 -8.23 9.36
C ALA A 415 8.59 -9.58 8.87
N HIS A 416 9.10 -10.72 9.35
CA HIS A 416 8.53 -12.04 9.05
C HIS A 416 7.09 -12.19 9.56
N ALA A 417 6.79 -11.70 10.76
CA ALA A 417 5.43 -11.68 11.28
C ALA A 417 4.50 -10.81 10.44
N THR A 418 5.01 -9.70 9.90
CA THR A 418 4.29 -8.85 8.94
C THR A 418 3.99 -9.61 7.65
N LEU A 419 4.97 -10.31 7.07
CA LEU A 419 4.80 -11.09 5.83
C LEU A 419 3.84 -12.29 5.98
N LYS A 420 3.69 -12.84 7.18
CA LYS A 420 2.66 -13.86 7.47
C LYS A 420 1.24 -13.30 7.34
N LEU A 421 1.03 -12.04 7.71
CA LEU A 421 -0.26 -11.36 7.66
C LEU A 421 -0.52 -10.66 6.32
N VAL A 422 0.53 -10.13 5.71
CA VAL A 422 0.51 -9.47 4.39
C VAL A 422 1.61 -10.10 3.51
N PRO A 423 1.33 -11.24 2.87
CA PRO A 423 2.28 -11.87 1.96
C PRO A 423 2.65 -10.92 0.82
N ARG A 424 3.92 -10.96 0.37
CA ARG A 424 4.45 -10.13 -0.73
C ARG A 424 4.48 -8.62 -0.46
N LEU A 425 4.58 -8.21 0.80
CA LEU A 425 4.86 -6.82 1.14
C LEU A 425 6.31 -6.50 0.74
N ALA A 426 6.51 -5.93 -0.44
CA ALA A 426 7.83 -5.67 -1.04
C ALA A 426 8.80 -4.97 -0.06
N ALA A 427 8.32 -3.98 0.69
CA ALA A 427 9.15 -3.26 1.67
C ALA A 427 9.70 -4.15 2.79
N ALA A 428 8.93 -5.17 3.22
CA ALA A 428 9.38 -6.11 4.24
C ALA A 428 10.32 -7.18 3.65
N GLU A 429 10.08 -7.65 2.43
CA GLU A 429 10.99 -8.56 1.73
C GLU A 429 12.34 -7.89 1.45
N GLU A 430 12.34 -6.63 1.01
CA GLU A 430 13.53 -5.83 0.78
C GLU A 430 14.31 -5.57 2.07
N MET A 431 13.63 -5.24 3.19
CA MET A 431 14.26 -5.09 4.50
C MET A 431 14.99 -6.37 4.93
N LEU A 432 14.33 -7.53 4.83
CA LEU A 432 14.93 -8.81 5.20
C LEU A 432 16.14 -9.14 4.33
N THR A 433 16.03 -8.91 3.02
CA THR A 433 17.12 -9.13 2.06
C THR A 433 18.32 -8.24 2.38
N ARG A 434 18.07 -6.95 2.67
CA ARG A 434 19.11 -5.99 3.05
C ARG A 434 19.79 -6.34 4.37
N GLN A 435 19.04 -6.84 5.35
CA GLN A 435 19.58 -7.22 6.66
C GLN A 435 20.39 -8.52 6.59
N GLN A 436 19.97 -9.51 5.80
CA GLN A 436 20.76 -10.72 5.56
C GLN A 436 22.09 -10.40 4.88
N TRP A 437 22.08 -9.47 3.92
CA TRP A 437 23.30 -9.03 3.26
C TRP A 437 24.32 -8.44 4.24
N GLN A 438 23.93 -7.59 5.18
CA GLN A 438 24.89 -6.94 6.08
C GLN A 438 25.69 -7.91 6.96
N GLU A 439 25.09 -9.05 7.37
CA GLU A 439 25.79 -10.06 8.16
C GLU A 439 26.66 -10.97 7.28
N ASP A 440 26.19 -11.37 6.10
CA ASP A 440 26.88 -12.34 5.23
C ASP A 440 27.92 -11.69 4.28
N PHE A 441 27.78 -10.41 3.93
CA PHE A 441 28.51 -9.76 2.83
C PHE A 441 30.04 -9.68 3.04
N THR A 442 30.49 -9.35 4.25
CA THR A 442 31.93 -9.21 4.53
C THR A 442 32.63 -10.57 4.59
N GLU A 443 31.94 -11.58 5.13
CA GLU A 443 32.46 -12.95 5.22
C GLU A 443 32.46 -13.66 3.86
N GLN A 444 31.39 -13.50 3.06
CA GLN A 444 31.28 -14.13 1.74
C GLN A 444 32.32 -13.61 0.74
N LEU A 445 32.53 -12.30 0.68
CA LEU A 445 33.50 -11.67 -0.23
C LEU A 445 34.90 -11.60 0.34
N LYS A 446 35.10 -12.12 1.56
CA LYS A 446 36.38 -12.17 2.28
C LYS A 446 37.16 -10.85 2.16
N LEU A 447 36.47 -9.73 2.36
CA LEU A 447 37.06 -8.41 2.18
C LEU A 447 38.19 -8.20 3.20
N ARG A 448 39.30 -7.63 2.73
CA ARG A 448 40.47 -7.33 3.56
C ARG A 448 40.71 -5.81 3.59
N LYS A 449 41.87 -5.39 4.09
CA LYS A 449 42.23 -3.97 4.22
C LYS A 449 42.36 -3.27 2.86
N ILE A 450 42.77 -4.01 1.83
CA ILE A 450 42.93 -3.53 0.46
C ILE A 450 42.01 -4.34 -0.44
N ASN A 451 40.95 -3.74 -0.96
CA ASN A 451 40.00 -4.41 -1.87
C ASN A 451 40.13 -3.79 -3.25
N LEU A 452 40.66 -4.54 -4.21
CA LEU A 452 40.83 -4.10 -5.59
C LEU A 452 39.78 -4.74 -6.46
N ILE A 453 39.26 -4.03 -7.45
CA ILE A 453 38.26 -4.58 -8.38
C ILE A 453 38.73 -4.51 -9.84
N ILE A 454 38.38 -5.55 -10.61
CA ILE A 454 38.52 -5.58 -12.07
C ILE A 454 37.20 -5.91 -12.76
N PHE A 455 37.08 -5.44 -14.00
CA PHE A 455 35.93 -5.67 -14.88
C PHE A 455 36.39 -6.29 -16.20
N PRO A 456 36.80 -7.57 -16.22
CA PRO A 456 37.23 -8.23 -17.45
C PRO A 456 36.10 -8.21 -18.49
N ASP A 457 36.44 -7.94 -19.74
CA ASP A 457 35.51 -8.19 -20.84
C ASP A 457 35.57 -9.66 -21.25
N TRP A 458 34.71 -10.48 -20.63
CA TRP A 458 34.60 -11.91 -20.90
C TRP A 458 34.16 -12.27 -22.33
N SER A 459 33.75 -11.28 -23.14
CA SER A 459 33.41 -11.49 -24.56
C SER A 459 34.64 -11.48 -25.49
N GLN A 460 35.82 -11.12 -24.98
CA GLN A 460 37.06 -11.07 -25.75
C GLN A 460 37.58 -12.47 -26.09
N PRO A 461 38.43 -12.60 -27.14
CA PRO A 461 39.11 -13.86 -27.45
C PRO A 461 39.93 -14.38 -26.25
N GLU A 462 39.96 -15.70 -26.06
CA GLU A 462 40.63 -16.36 -24.92
C GLU A 462 42.08 -15.89 -24.72
N GLU A 463 42.86 -15.76 -25.80
CA GLU A 463 44.25 -15.29 -25.74
C GLU A 463 44.37 -13.87 -25.18
N SER A 464 43.45 -12.97 -25.54
CA SER A 464 43.43 -11.59 -25.04
C SER A 464 43.01 -11.53 -23.58
N LEU A 465 42.01 -12.33 -23.20
CA LEU A 465 41.53 -12.44 -21.82
C LEU A 465 42.62 -13.02 -20.90
N LEU A 466 43.29 -14.10 -21.32
CA LEU A 466 44.40 -14.70 -20.58
C LEU A 466 45.55 -13.71 -20.39
N ASN A 467 45.90 -12.93 -21.41
CA ASN A 467 46.96 -11.93 -21.33
C ASN A 467 46.61 -10.81 -20.32
N ASP A 468 45.40 -10.24 -20.41
CA ASP A 468 44.97 -9.18 -19.51
C ASP A 468 44.88 -9.66 -18.05
N LEU A 469 44.28 -10.84 -17.82
CA LEU A 469 44.22 -11.45 -16.49
C LEU A 469 45.61 -11.81 -15.97
N SER A 470 46.51 -12.34 -16.81
CA SER A 470 47.89 -12.66 -16.40
C SER A 470 48.65 -11.41 -15.94
N ARG A 471 48.45 -10.27 -16.62
CA ARG A 471 49.07 -9.00 -16.22
C ARG A 471 48.58 -8.54 -14.85
N VAL A 472 47.27 -8.58 -14.64
CA VAL A 472 46.66 -8.20 -13.35
C VAL A 472 47.15 -9.14 -12.26
N MET A 473 46.99 -10.46 -12.46
CA MET A 473 47.34 -11.49 -11.47
C MET A 473 48.82 -11.45 -11.12
N ARG A 474 49.72 -11.20 -12.08
CA ARG A 474 51.15 -11.01 -11.80
C ARG A 474 51.38 -9.87 -10.82
N GLY A 475 50.74 -8.72 -11.03
CA GLY A 475 50.92 -7.59 -10.13
C GLY A 475 50.28 -7.78 -8.75
N ILE A 476 49.18 -8.55 -8.68
CA ILE A 476 48.60 -8.98 -7.40
C ILE A 476 49.55 -9.92 -6.66
N LEU A 477 50.10 -10.93 -7.33
CA LEU A 477 51.04 -11.91 -6.77
C LEU A 477 52.35 -11.27 -6.28
N THR A 478 52.77 -10.15 -6.91
CA THR A 478 53.96 -9.38 -6.49
C THR A 478 53.65 -8.26 -5.51
N HIS A 479 52.40 -8.11 -5.06
CA HIS A 479 52.01 -6.98 -4.21
C HIS A 479 52.63 -7.11 -2.79
N PRO A 480 53.27 -6.05 -2.24
CA PRO A 480 53.94 -6.14 -0.93
C PRO A 480 53.01 -6.51 0.23
N GLU A 481 51.73 -6.19 0.13
CA GLU A 481 50.69 -6.48 1.14
C GLU A 481 49.67 -7.54 0.67
N ILE A 482 50.08 -8.53 -0.13
CA ILE A 482 49.18 -9.57 -0.68
C ILE A 482 48.33 -10.27 0.41
N GLY A 483 48.86 -10.49 1.61
CA GLY A 483 48.11 -11.07 2.74
C GLY A 483 46.96 -10.20 3.28
N ASN A 484 46.95 -8.90 2.94
CA ASN A 484 45.90 -7.95 3.33
C ASN A 484 45.01 -7.54 2.14
N LEU A 485 45.16 -8.20 1.00
CA LEU A 485 44.53 -7.83 -0.26
C LEU A 485 43.47 -8.86 -0.68
N THR A 486 42.32 -8.36 -1.13
CA THR A 486 41.29 -9.14 -1.82
C THR A 486 41.09 -8.58 -3.23
N LEU A 487 41.19 -9.42 -4.25
CA LEU A 487 40.86 -9.09 -5.63
C LEU A 487 39.41 -9.51 -5.93
N LEU A 488 38.60 -8.52 -6.24
CA LEU A 488 37.21 -8.68 -6.67
C LEU A 488 37.14 -8.72 -8.19
N ILE A 489 36.49 -9.73 -8.75
CA ILE A 489 36.37 -9.92 -10.21
C ILE A 489 34.91 -9.93 -10.61
N GLU A 490 34.51 -8.99 -11.47
CA GLU A 490 33.15 -8.92 -12.00
C GLU A 490 32.92 -10.02 -13.05
N THR A 491 31.81 -10.76 -12.94
CA THR A 491 31.53 -11.96 -13.76
C THR A 491 30.14 -12.01 -14.42
N SER A 492 29.38 -10.91 -14.48
CA SER A 492 27.96 -10.94 -14.91
C SER A 492 27.71 -11.44 -16.34
N ASN A 493 28.75 -11.54 -17.18
CA ASN A 493 28.65 -11.99 -18.58
C ASN A 493 29.26 -13.38 -18.83
N ILE A 494 29.61 -14.15 -17.79
CA ILE A 494 30.17 -15.50 -17.90
C ILE A 494 29.62 -16.42 -16.80
N SER A 495 29.73 -17.74 -16.96
CA SER A 495 29.47 -18.68 -15.86
C SER A 495 30.61 -18.68 -14.83
N GLU A 496 30.29 -19.02 -13.59
CA GLU A 496 31.26 -19.04 -12.49
C GLU A 496 32.30 -20.14 -12.70
N GLU A 497 31.86 -21.31 -13.20
CA GLU A 497 32.72 -22.44 -13.50
C GLU A 497 33.74 -22.12 -14.60
N GLU A 498 33.33 -21.37 -15.63
CA GLU A 498 34.23 -20.91 -16.70
C GLU A 498 35.19 -19.83 -16.19
N ALA A 499 34.70 -18.86 -15.41
CA ALA A 499 35.54 -17.82 -14.82
C ALA A 499 36.63 -18.41 -13.92
N ASP A 500 36.25 -19.33 -13.02
CA ASP A 500 37.17 -20.03 -12.12
C ASP A 500 38.21 -20.85 -12.89
N MET A 501 37.80 -21.52 -13.97
CA MET A 501 38.71 -22.29 -14.82
C MET A 501 39.77 -21.39 -15.47
N VAL A 502 39.36 -20.25 -16.03
CA VAL A 502 40.27 -19.27 -16.65
C VAL A 502 41.22 -18.69 -15.60
N ILE A 503 40.68 -18.27 -14.45
CA ILE A 503 41.47 -17.69 -13.36
C ILE A 503 42.48 -18.70 -12.83
N SER A 504 42.05 -19.94 -12.56
CA SER A 504 42.93 -21.01 -12.09
C SER A 504 44.04 -21.32 -13.08
N THR A 505 43.73 -21.32 -14.38
CA THR A 505 44.72 -21.52 -15.45
C THR A 505 45.77 -20.42 -15.45
N VAL A 506 45.34 -19.16 -15.35
CA VAL A 506 46.25 -18.00 -15.28
C VAL A 506 47.15 -18.09 -14.05
N VAL A 507 46.57 -18.36 -12.88
CA VAL A 507 47.32 -18.48 -11.63
C VAL A 507 48.34 -19.61 -11.72
N MET A 508 47.93 -20.82 -12.13
CA MET A 508 48.83 -21.97 -12.27
C MET A 508 49.98 -21.71 -13.26
N ASN A 509 49.70 -21.09 -14.40
CA ASN A 509 50.74 -20.73 -15.37
C ASN A 509 51.74 -19.75 -14.78
N LEU A 510 51.27 -18.72 -14.05
CA LEU A 510 52.15 -17.75 -13.40
C LEU A 510 53.00 -18.36 -12.29
N LEU A 511 52.45 -19.32 -11.54
CA LEU A 511 53.19 -20.09 -10.53
C LEU A 511 54.29 -20.96 -11.15
N TYR A 512 54.08 -21.45 -12.36
CA TYR A 512 55.03 -22.31 -13.06
C TYR A 512 56.10 -21.53 -13.83
N GLU A 513 55.73 -20.39 -14.43
CA GLU A 513 56.62 -19.57 -15.26
C GLU A 513 57.60 -18.71 -14.47
N ALA A 514 57.28 -18.42 -13.21
CA ALA A 514 58.09 -17.55 -12.39
C ALA A 514 58.48 -18.31 -11.12
N ASP A 515 59.77 -18.37 -10.83
CA ASP A 515 60.32 -18.66 -9.49
C ASP A 515 59.87 -17.55 -8.49
N LEU A 516 58.57 -17.25 -8.43
CA LEU A 516 57.98 -16.28 -7.54
C LEU A 516 57.93 -16.92 -6.15
N GLU A 517 58.79 -16.43 -5.25
CA GLU A 517 58.62 -16.65 -3.83
C GLU A 517 57.32 -15.99 -3.37
N ILE A 518 56.23 -16.75 -3.42
CA ILE A 518 54.94 -16.29 -2.93
C ILE A 518 54.98 -16.32 -1.41
N THR A 519 54.84 -15.14 -0.83
CA THR A 519 54.86 -14.96 0.62
C THR A 519 53.50 -15.26 1.26
N ALA A 520 52.39 -15.17 0.49
CA ALA A 520 51.05 -15.60 0.88
C ALA A 520 50.11 -15.76 -0.34
N GLU A 521 49.06 -16.58 -0.21
CA GLU A 521 48.06 -16.78 -1.26
C GLU A 521 47.18 -15.52 -1.45
N PRO A 522 46.91 -15.10 -2.72
CA PRO A 522 45.97 -14.02 -3.00
C PRO A 522 44.54 -14.45 -2.70
N GLU A 523 43.78 -13.60 -2.02
CA GLU A 523 42.33 -13.82 -1.91
C GLU A 523 41.64 -13.28 -3.15
N ILE A 524 40.86 -14.12 -3.83
CA ILE A 524 40.08 -13.75 -5.01
C ILE A 524 38.62 -14.03 -4.71
N SER A 525 37.73 -13.11 -5.07
CA SER A 525 36.29 -13.27 -4.90
C SER A 525 35.56 -12.81 -6.17
N LEU A 526 34.67 -13.68 -6.66
CA LEU A 526 33.89 -13.43 -7.86
C LEU A 526 32.60 -12.68 -7.50
N LEU A 527 32.26 -11.66 -8.29
CA LEU A 527 31.07 -10.83 -8.10
C LEU A 527 30.06 -11.12 -9.20
N ARG A 528 28.81 -11.37 -8.81
CA ARG A 528 27.71 -11.67 -9.75
C ARG A 528 26.39 -11.06 -9.30
N ASN A 529 25.62 -10.52 -10.26
CA ASN A 529 24.22 -10.14 -10.10
C ASN A 529 23.93 -9.25 -8.88
N LEU A 530 24.85 -8.35 -8.53
CA LEU A 530 24.63 -7.38 -7.47
C LEU A 530 23.58 -6.35 -7.90
N SER A 531 22.58 -6.15 -7.05
CA SER A 531 21.61 -5.06 -7.16
C SER A 531 22.27 -3.70 -6.90
N LYS A 532 21.55 -2.62 -7.27
CA LYS A 532 22.09 -1.26 -7.20
C LYS A 532 22.60 -0.86 -5.80
N TRP A 533 21.86 -1.19 -4.74
CA TRP A 533 22.25 -0.82 -3.38
C TRP A 533 23.41 -1.69 -2.85
N GLN A 534 23.54 -2.95 -3.31
CA GLN A 534 24.68 -3.81 -2.98
C GLN A 534 25.97 -3.25 -3.57
N TRP A 535 25.90 -2.68 -4.78
CA TRP A 535 27.01 -1.93 -5.37
C TRP A 535 27.34 -0.67 -4.58
N GLU A 536 26.34 0.13 -4.16
CA GLU A 536 26.56 1.34 -3.36
C GLU A 536 27.29 1.05 -2.03
N ASP A 537 26.99 -0.08 -1.38
CA ASP A 537 27.66 -0.53 -0.16
C ASP A 537 29.09 -1.04 -0.45
N LEU A 538 29.25 -1.90 -1.47
CA LEU A 538 30.56 -2.42 -1.88
C LEU A 538 31.53 -1.31 -2.29
N CYS A 539 31.04 -0.29 -3.00
CA CYS A 539 31.85 0.85 -3.43
C CYS A 539 32.55 1.57 -2.27
N GLN A 540 31.97 1.57 -1.07
CA GLN A 540 32.58 2.18 0.12
C GLN A 540 33.76 1.37 0.67
N GLN A 541 33.83 0.08 0.33
CA GLN A 541 34.88 -0.85 0.76
C GLN A 541 35.97 -1.07 -0.30
N ILE A 542 35.74 -0.67 -1.55
CA ILE A 542 36.72 -0.79 -2.64
C ILE A 542 37.78 0.31 -2.52
N THR A 543 39.05 -0.10 -2.51
CA THR A 543 40.19 0.81 -2.45
C THR A 543 40.46 1.48 -3.79
N SER A 544 40.52 0.70 -4.87
CA SER A 544 40.71 1.20 -6.23
C SER A 544 40.34 0.14 -7.27
N ARG A 545 40.07 0.62 -8.49
CA ARG A 545 39.86 -0.21 -9.68
C ARG A 545 41.19 -0.40 -10.41
N ILE A 546 41.46 -1.61 -10.88
CA ILE A 546 42.60 -1.88 -11.76
C ILE A 546 42.13 -1.79 -13.21
N THR A 547 42.75 -0.92 -13.99
CA THR A 547 42.42 -0.77 -15.42
C THR A 547 43.04 -1.90 -16.24
N MET A 548 42.23 -2.61 -17.01
CA MET A 548 42.68 -3.63 -17.98
C MET A 548 42.79 -3.03 -19.39
N ASN A 549 43.37 -3.76 -20.35
CA ASN A 549 43.37 -3.30 -21.75
C ASN A 549 41.97 -3.42 -22.36
N HIS A 550 41.23 -4.47 -21.98
CA HIS A 550 39.85 -4.70 -22.38
C HIS A 550 38.95 -4.80 -21.14
N GLU A 551 38.13 -3.77 -20.91
CA GLU A 551 37.22 -3.67 -19.77
C GLU A 551 35.75 -3.70 -20.19
N ASN A 552 34.92 -4.39 -19.41
CA ASN A 552 33.48 -4.36 -19.57
C ASN A 552 32.91 -3.00 -19.12
N THR A 553 32.88 -2.05 -20.06
CA THR A 553 32.46 -0.66 -19.77
C THR A 553 30.99 -0.58 -19.35
N ALA A 554 30.14 -1.48 -19.86
CA ALA A 554 28.73 -1.56 -19.48
C ALA A 554 28.56 -1.99 -18.01
N ALA A 555 29.36 -2.96 -17.55
CA ALA A 555 29.36 -3.39 -16.15
C ALA A 555 29.87 -2.28 -15.22
N ILE A 556 30.92 -1.54 -15.62
CA ILE A 556 31.45 -0.39 -14.85
C ILE A 556 30.37 0.69 -14.63
N ILE A 557 29.62 1.04 -15.69
CA ILE A 557 28.53 2.03 -15.59
C ILE A 557 27.41 1.52 -14.70
N THR A 558 27.02 0.26 -14.87
CA THR A 558 25.93 -0.36 -14.09
C THR A 558 26.28 -0.46 -12.61
N ALA A 559 27.54 -0.77 -12.30
CA ALA A 559 28.06 -0.86 -10.94
C ALA A 559 28.28 0.52 -10.27
N GLY A 560 28.20 1.63 -11.02
CA GLY A 560 28.40 2.98 -10.47
C GLY A 560 29.83 3.26 -9.99
N VAL A 561 30.82 2.48 -10.43
CA VAL A 561 32.21 2.53 -9.97
C VAL A 561 33.12 3.41 -10.86
N ALA A 562 32.55 4.13 -11.82
CA ALA A 562 33.33 4.92 -12.79
C ALA A 562 34.22 5.99 -12.12
N ASP A 563 33.78 6.51 -10.97
CA ASP A 563 34.46 7.56 -10.21
C ASP A 563 35.49 7.01 -9.19
N LEU A 564 35.62 5.68 -9.05
CA LEU A 564 36.61 5.08 -8.16
C LEU A 564 38.04 5.37 -8.66
N PRO A 565 39.02 5.53 -7.74
CA PRO A 565 40.42 5.68 -8.13
C PRO A 565 40.86 4.52 -9.03
N ALA A 566 41.39 4.84 -10.21
CA ALA A 566 41.82 3.84 -11.19
C ALA A 566 43.35 3.76 -11.24
N GLN A 567 43.90 2.55 -11.14
CA GLN A 567 45.34 2.31 -11.20
C GLN A 567 45.70 1.33 -12.32
N LYS A 568 46.83 1.57 -12.99
CA LYS A 568 47.45 0.60 -13.91
C LYS A 568 48.40 -0.27 -13.12
N ILE A 569 48.21 -1.58 -13.18
CA ILE A 569 49.18 -2.53 -12.65
C ILE A 569 50.18 -2.88 -13.78
N GLY A 570 51.47 -2.64 -13.51
CA GLY A 570 52.58 -2.93 -14.43
C GLY A 570 53.20 -1.69 -15.09
N SER A 571 53.80 -0.83 -14.27
CA SER A 571 55.04 -0.10 -14.61
C SER A 571 56.07 -0.38 -13.52
#